data_AF-A0A0C7NAH8-F1
#
_entry.id   AF-A0A0C7NAH8-F1
#
_cell.length_a   1.000
_cell.length_b   1.000
_cell.length_c   1.000
_cell.angle_alpha   90.00
_cell.angle_beta   90.00
_cell.angle_gamma   90.00
#
_symmetry.space_group_name_H-M   'P 1'
#
loop_
_entity.id
_entity.type
_entity.pdbx_description
1 polymer ?
#
loop_
_entity_poly.entity_id
_entity_poly.type
_entity_poly.pdbx_seq_one_letter_code
_entity_poly.pdbx_strand_id
1 'polypeptide(L)'
;MTSPSRTQVLSLYKQIIRNANGFNNYNFKNYFLRKARTQFRETKDLQDPETIQQAYRTAKQELGVLKRQSVISQMYTFDKQVVERIDSRKHTQNSGR
;
A
#
# COMPACT_ATOMS: atom_id res chain seq x y z
N MET A 1 24.58 16.66 4.14
CA MET A 1 23.82 15.44 4.51
C MET A 1 23.71 14.54 3.29
N THR A 2 23.74 13.21 3.45
CA THR A 2 23.78 12.27 2.32
C THR A 2 22.38 11.99 1.78
N SER A 3 22.19 12.18 0.47
CA SER A 3 20.98 11.81 -0.26
C SER A 3 20.77 10.28 -0.25
N PRO A 4 19.54 9.77 -0.10
CA PRO A 4 19.27 8.34 -0.11
C PRO A 4 19.65 7.68 -1.44
N SER A 5 20.21 6.48 -1.38
CA SER A 5 20.56 5.74 -2.58
C SER A 5 19.33 5.23 -3.32
N ARG A 6 19.45 5.01 -4.64
CA ARG A 6 18.37 4.42 -5.47
C ARG A 6 17.82 3.13 -4.89
N THR A 7 18.68 2.27 -4.33
CA THR A 7 18.28 1.02 -3.68
C THR A 7 17.44 1.26 -2.43
N GLN A 8 17.77 2.27 -1.62
CA GLN A 8 16.98 2.64 -0.45
C GLN A 8 15.59 3.16 -0.84
N VAL A 9 15.50 3.97 -1.90
CA VAL A 9 14.23 4.49 -2.42
C VAL A 9 13.35 3.34 -2.95
N LEU A 10 13.91 2.43 -3.75
CA LEU A 10 13.19 1.26 -4.27
C LEU A 10 12.74 0.30 -3.16
N SER A 11 13.58 0.10 -2.13
CA SER A 11 13.20 -0.69 -0.96
C SER A 11 12.03 -0.07 -0.21
N LEU A 12 12.05 1.25 -0.02
CA LEU A 12 10.96 1.99 0.61
C LEU A 12 9.65 1.86 -0.17
N TYR A 13 9.71 2.03 -1.49
CA TYR A 13 8.56 1.82 -2.38
C TYR A 13 7.96 0.41 -2.22
N LYS A 14 8.79 -0.63 -2.29
CA LYS A 14 8.35 -2.03 -2.10
C LYS A 14 7.73 -2.26 -0.72
N GLN A 15 8.24 -1.61 0.33
CA GLN A 15 7.66 -1.71 1.66
C GLN A 15 6.28 -1.05 1.73
N ILE A 16 6.10 0.13 1.11
CA ILE A 16 4.81 0.82 1.06
C ILE A 16 3.79 -0.04 0.32
N ILE A 17 4.12 -0.55 -0.87
CA ILE A 17 3.23 -1.41 -1.65
C ILE A 17 2.84 -2.69 -0.88
N ARG A 18 3.79 -3.32 -0.18
CA ARG A 18 3.49 -4.50 0.66
C ARG A 18 2.49 -4.19 1.77
N ASN A 19 2.67 -3.08 2.49
CA ASN A 19 1.76 -2.70 3.58
C ASN A 19 0.40 -2.22 3.05
N ALA A 20 0.35 -1.53 1.91
CA ALA A 20 -0.91 -1.16 1.27
C ALA A 20 -1.74 -2.39 0.85
N ASN A 21 -1.09 -3.49 0.46
CA ASN A 21 -1.77 -4.75 0.14
C ASN A 21 -2.30 -5.49 1.37
N GLY A 22 -1.86 -5.13 2.58
CA GLY A 22 -2.33 -5.73 3.83
C GLY A 22 -3.66 -5.18 4.33
N PHE A 23 -4.23 -4.16 3.67
CA PHE A 23 -5.57 -3.67 3.98
C PHE A 23 -6.63 -4.62 3.44
N ASN A 24 -7.57 -4.98 4.31
CA ASN A 24 -8.71 -5.83 3.95
C ASN A 24 -9.75 -5.05 3.13
N ASN A 25 -9.94 -3.77 3.45
CA ASN A 25 -10.87 -2.91 2.72
C ASN A 25 -10.32 -2.57 1.33
N TYR A 26 -11.08 -2.89 0.28
CA TYR A 26 -10.72 -2.64 -1.10
C TYR A 26 -10.38 -1.17 -1.40
N ASN A 27 -11.18 -0.22 -0.89
CA ASN A 27 -10.99 1.20 -1.17
C ASN A 27 -9.70 1.72 -0.57
N PHE A 28 -9.40 1.37 0.69
CA PHE A 28 -8.14 1.77 1.33
C PHE A 28 -6.93 1.15 0.63
N LYS A 29 -6.97 -0.15 0.34
CA LYS A 29 -5.92 -0.83 -0.42
C LYS A 29 -5.65 -0.11 -1.74
N ASN A 30 -6.67 0.12 -2.56
CA ASN A 30 -6.49 0.76 -3.87
C ASN A 30 -6.06 2.22 -3.77
N TYR A 31 -6.59 2.97 -2.80
CA TYR A 31 -6.18 4.34 -2.55
C TYR A 31 -4.68 4.43 -2.24
N PHE A 32 -4.20 3.64 -1.27
CA PHE A 32 -2.79 3.67 -0.88
C PHE A 32 -1.86 3.16 -1.98
N LEU A 33 -2.27 2.14 -2.75
CA LEU A 33 -1.51 1.68 -3.91
C LEU A 33 -1.41 2.76 -5.00
N ARG A 34 -2.52 3.46 -5.30
CA ARG A 34 -2.54 4.55 -6.28
C ARG A 34 -1.68 5.71 -5.80
N LYS A 35 -1.87 6.16 -4.56
CA LYS A 35 -1.10 7.26 -3.96
C LYS A 35 0.40 6.97 -4.02
N ALA A 36 0.83 5.78 -3.60
CA ALA A 36 2.24 5.40 -3.64
C ALA A 36 2.81 5.42 -5.07
N ARG A 37 2.07 4.89 -6.05
CA ARG A 37 2.51 4.92 -7.46
C ARG A 37 2.63 6.34 -8.00
N THR A 38 1.64 7.17 -7.75
CA THR A 38 1.62 8.58 -8.20
C THR A 38 2.79 9.35 -7.60
N GLN A 39 2.94 9.32 -6.28
CA GLN A 39 3.96 10.10 -5.57
C GLN A 39 5.40 9.66 -5.95
N PHE A 40 5.66 8.37 -6.11
CA PHE A 40 6.98 7.89 -6.56
C PHE A 40 7.26 8.19 -8.04
N ARG A 41 6.21 8.35 -8.86
CA ARG A 41 6.37 8.75 -10.27
C ARG A 41 6.65 10.25 -10.37
N GLU A 42 5.94 11.07 -9.62
CA GLU A 42 6.12 12.52 -9.56
C GLU A 42 7.49 12.91 -9.00
N THR A 43 8.01 12.14 -8.04
CA THR A 43 9.32 12.41 -7.41
C THR A 43 10.51 11.75 -8.12
N LYS A 44 10.28 10.99 -9.21
CA LYS A 44 11.32 10.23 -9.93
C LYS A 44 12.44 11.09 -10.50
N ASP A 45 12.08 12.26 -11.03
CA ASP A 45 13.00 13.11 -11.80
C ASP A 45 13.53 14.29 -10.97
N LEU A 46 13.32 14.27 -9.64
CA LEU A 46 13.94 15.22 -8.71
C LEU A 46 15.46 15.09 -8.78
N GLN A 47 16.13 16.24 -8.91
CA GLN A 47 17.60 16.33 -8.99
C GLN A 47 18.21 16.95 -7.74
N ASP A 48 17.46 17.79 -7.04
CA ASP A 48 17.95 18.48 -5.86
C ASP A 48 18.07 17.51 -4.65
N PRO A 49 19.27 17.33 -4.07
CA PRO A 49 19.48 16.40 -2.97
C PRO A 49 18.62 16.68 -1.73
N GLU A 50 18.33 17.95 -1.42
CA GLU A 50 17.55 18.31 -0.23
C GLU A 50 16.08 17.92 -0.39
N THR A 51 15.47 18.21 -1.53
CA THR A 51 14.11 17.79 -1.86
C THR A 51 13.97 16.27 -1.92
N ILE A 52 14.96 15.55 -2.48
CA ILE A 52 14.98 14.07 -2.46
C ILE A 52 15.00 13.56 -1.02
N GLN A 53 15.87 14.12 -0.18
CA GLN A 53 15.96 13.72 1.22
C GLN A 53 14.65 14.01 1.97
N GLN A 54 14.03 15.15 1.74
CA GLN A 54 12.76 15.51 2.37
C GLN A 54 11.63 14.60 1.92
N ALA A 55 11.50 14.33 0.61
CA ALA A 55 10.53 13.39 0.07
C ALA A 55 10.71 11.98 0.66
N TYR A 56 11.96 11.53 0.79
CA TYR A 56 12.28 10.24 1.40
C TYR A 56 11.89 10.18 2.89
N ARG A 57 12.12 11.25 3.66
CA ARG A 57 11.72 11.35 5.07
C ARG A 57 10.20 11.28 5.21
N THR A 58 9.47 12.04 4.39
CA THR A 58 8.01 12.02 4.36
C THR A 58 7.49 10.61 4.03
N ALA A 59 7.99 9.98 2.98
CA ALA A 59 7.59 8.63 2.60
C ALA A 59 7.89 7.59 3.70
N LYS A 60 8.97 7.76 4.48
CA LYS A 60 9.27 6.93 5.66
C LYS A 60 8.24 7.11 6.77
N GLN A 61 7.81 8.35 7.04
CA GLN A 61 6.76 8.63 8.03
C GLN A 61 5.42 8.01 7.59
N GLU A 62 5.07 8.16 6.31
CA GLU A 62 3.88 7.55 5.71
C GLU A 62 3.91 6.02 5.82
N LEU A 63 5.06 5.38 5.56
CA LEU A 63 5.22 3.94 5.77
C LEU A 63 4.92 3.53 7.22
N GLY A 64 5.36 4.33 8.20
CA GLY A 64 5.08 4.09 9.61
C GLY A 64 3.59 4.11 9.94
N VAL A 65 2.87 5.10 9.39
CA VAL A 65 1.41 5.18 9.51
C VAL A 65 0.74 3.97 8.83
N LEU A 66 1.15 3.68 7.59
CA LEU A 66 0.59 2.60 6.78
C LEU A 66 0.74 1.23 7.45
N LYS A 67 1.88 0.96 8.09
CA LYS A 67 2.12 -0.26 8.88
C LYS A 67 1.09 -0.41 10.00
N ARG A 68 0.90 0.64 10.82
CA ARG A 68 -0.07 0.60 11.93
C ARG A 68 -1.49 0.42 11.41
N GLN A 69 -1.86 1.17 10.37
CA GLN A 69 -3.20 1.13 9.81
C GLN A 69 -3.53 -0.20 9.11
N SER A 70 -2.54 -0.83 8.46
CA SER A 70 -2.71 -2.17 7.89
C SER A 70 -3.00 -3.21 8.97
N VAL A 71 -2.30 -3.14 10.12
CA VAL A 71 -2.55 -4.07 11.23
C VAL A 71 -3.93 -3.82 11.83
N ILE A 72 -4.31 -2.57 12.08
CA ILE A 72 -5.64 -2.22 12.60
C ILE A 72 -6.74 -2.72 11.64
N SER A 73 -6.56 -2.53 10.32
CA SER A 73 -7.49 -3.04 9.31
C SER A 73 -7.63 -4.57 9.30
N GLN A 74 -6.62 -5.29 9.76
CA GLN A 74 -6.67 -6.76 9.89
C GLN A 74 -7.36 -7.18 11.20
N MET A 75 -7.19 -6.41 12.27
CA MET A 75 -7.84 -6.67 13.56
C MET A 75 -9.34 -6.38 13.53
N TYR A 76 -9.74 -5.34 12.81
CA TYR A 76 -11.13 -4.92 12.65
C TYR A 76 -11.58 -5.14 11.20
N THR A 77 -11.93 -6.38 10.89
CA THR A 77 -12.57 -6.71 9.60
C THR A 77 -14.01 -6.22 9.59
N PHE A 78 -14.35 -5.42 8.59
CA PHE A 78 -15.72 -5.06 8.26
C PHE A 78 -16.25 -5.99 7.17
N ASP A 79 -17.58 -6.08 7.03
CA ASP A 79 -18.18 -6.79 5.91
C ASP A 79 -17.68 -6.22 4.58
N LYS A 80 -17.41 -7.11 3.63
CA LYS A 80 -16.90 -6.74 2.31
C LYS A 80 -17.86 -5.76 1.63
N GLN A 81 -17.32 -4.68 1.05
CA GLN A 81 -18.14 -3.72 0.33
C GLN A 81 -18.74 -4.34 -0.93
N VAL A 82 -19.90 -3.85 -1.39
CA VAL A 82 -20.63 -4.36 -2.57
C VAL A 82 -19.78 -4.36 -3.86
N VAL A 83 -18.77 -3.50 -3.93
CA VAL A 83 -17.80 -3.42 -5.04
C VAL A 83 -16.80 -4.58 -5.06
N GLU A 84 -16.66 -5.30 -3.96
CA GLU A 84 -15.84 -6.51 -3.89
C GLU A 84 -16.65 -7.68 -4.46
N ARG A 85 -16.10 -8.39 -5.45
CA ARG A 85 -16.74 -9.61 -5.96
C ARG A 85 -16.95 -10.57 -4.78
N ILE A 86 -18.21 -10.90 -4.51
CA ILE A 86 -18.54 -12.07 -3.69
C ILE A 86 -17.96 -13.25 -4.45
N ASP A 87 -16.90 -13.85 -3.94
CA ASP A 87 -16.34 -15.07 -4.53
C ASP A 87 -17.45 -16.13 -4.54
N SER A 88 -18.15 -16.28 -5.68
CA SER A 88 -19.26 -17.22 -5.85
C SER A 88 -18.78 -18.68 -5.90
N ARG A 89 -17.53 -18.95 -5.52
CA ARG A 89 -16.92 -20.28 -5.56
C ARG A 89 -16.97 -20.93 -4.19
N LYS A 90 -18.15 -21.40 -3.80
CA LYS A 90 -18.35 -22.54 -2.87
C LYS A 90 -19.79 -23.08 -2.83
N HIS A 91 -20.53 -22.98 -3.94
CA HIS A 91 -21.71 -23.83 -4.16
C HIS A 91 -21.36 -24.89 -5.21
N THR A 92 -20.43 -25.78 -4.88
CA THR A 92 -20.46 -27.11 -5.48
C THR A 92 -21.70 -27.79 -4.94
N GLN A 93 -22.73 -27.91 -5.77
CA GLN A 93 -23.89 -28.75 -5.49
C GLN A 93 -23.39 -30.15 -5.14
N ASN A 94 -23.61 -30.57 -3.90
CA ASN A 94 -23.58 -31.97 -3.54
C ASN A 94 -24.93 -32.56 -3.98
N SER A 95 -25.07 -32.90 -5.27
CA SER A 95 -26.07 -33.87 -5.72
C SER A 95 -25.36 -35.23 -5.80
N GLY A 96 -25.66 -36.11 -4.85
CA GLY A 96 -24.90 -37.34 -4.74
C GLY A 96 -25.26 -38.27 -3.58
N ARG A 97 -26.55 -38.42 -3.26
CA ARG A 97 -27.26 -39.67 -2.92
C ARG A 97 -28.62 -39.38 -2.30
#